data_AF-A0A7X5TD44-F1
#
_entry.id   AF-A0A7X5TD44-F1
#
_cell.length_a   1.000
_cell.length_b   1.000
_cell.length_c   1.000
_cell.angle_alpha   90.00
_cell.angle_beta   90.00
_cell.angle_gamma   90.00
#
_symmetry.space_group_name_H-M   'P 1'
#
loop_
_entity.id
_entity.type
_entity.pdbx_description
1 polymer ?
#
loop_
_entity_poly.entity_id
_entity_poly.type
_entity_poly.pdbx_seq_one_letter_code
_entity_poly.pdbx_strand_id
1 'polypeptide(L)' 'MTSVKVRAGESIEKALRILKKKLDKEGIMKAAKAHRFYDKPSVKSRAKAKAALKHKKN' A
#
# COMPACT_ATOMS: atom_id res chain seq x y z
N MET A 1 -3.51 -12.59 2.18
CA MET A 1 -4.28 -11.79 3.16
C MET A 1 -3.37 -11.48 4.34
N THR A 2 -3.15 -10.20 4.62
CA THR A 2 -2.34 -9.75 5.76
C THR A 2 -3.06 -10.01 7.08
N SER A 3 -2.42 -10.76 7.97
CA SER A 3 -2.86 -10.87 9.36
C SER A 3 -1.74 -10.50 10.34
N VAL A 4 -2.14 -9.99 11.49
CA VAL A 4 -1.26 -9.70 12.63
C VAL A 4 -1.81 -10.50 13.80
N LYS A 5 -1.02 -11.47 14.29
CA LYS A 5 -1.34 -12.20 15.51
C LYS A 5 -0.97 -11.31 16.70
N VAL A 6 -1.94 -11.08 17.59
CA VAL A 6 -1.74 -10.32 18.83
C VAL A 6 -1.63 -11.30 19.99
N ARG A 7 -0.63 -11.13 20.85
CA ARG A 7 -0.47 -11.96 22.06
C ARG A 7 -1.21 -11.34 23.24
N ALA A 8 -1.67 -12.17 24.18
CA ALA A 8 -2.27 -11.69 25.42
C ALA A 8 -1.26 -10.83 26.19
N GLY A 9 -1.63 -9.58 26.49
CA GLY A 9 -0.77 -8.58 27.13
C GLY A 9 -0.13 -7.55 26.19
N GLU A 10 -0.27 -7.68 24.86
CA GLU A 10 0.13 -6.61 23.94
C GLU A 10 -0.95 -5.53 23.82
N SER A 11 -0.51 -4.27 23.69
CA SER A 11 -1.44 -3.16 23.43
C SER A 11 -2.03 -3.26 22.02
N ILE A 12 -3.35 -3.07 21.92
CA ILE A 12 -4.08 -3.10 20.66
C ILE A 12 -3.55 -2.03 19.68
N GLU A 13 -3.15 -0.86 20.18
CA GLU A 13 -2.57 0.21 19.36
C GLU A 13 -1.29 -0.21 18.63
N LYS A 14 -0.43 -1.00 19.29
CA LYS A 14 0.79 -1.50 18.68
C LYS A 14 0.47 -2.48 17.55
N ALA A 15 -0.51 -3.36 17.74
CA ALA A 15 -0.98 -4.27 16.71
C ALA A 15 -1.54 -3.53 15.49
N LEU A 16 -2.35 -2.49 15.70
CA LEU A 16 -2.89 -1.64 14.63
C LEU A 16 -1.78 -0.92 13.86
N ARG A 17 -0.75 -0.41 14.54
CA ARG A 17 0.40 0.24 13.90
C ARG A 17 1.18 -0.74 13.01
N ILE A 18 1.39 -1.96 13.47
CA ILE A 18 2.07 -3.02 12.69
C ILE A 18 1.22 -3.40 11.48
N LEU A 19 -0.09 -3.56 11.65
CA LEU A 19 -1.02 -3.87 10.57
C LEU A 19 -0.99 -2.78 9.50
N LYS A 20 -1.07 -1.50 9.90
CA LYS A 20 -0.97 -0.37 8.98
C LYS A 20 0.33 -0.39 8.18
N LYS A 21 1.48 -0.59 8.84
CA LYS A 21 2.78 -0.71 8.15
C LYS A 21 2.82 -1.87 7.15
N LYS A 22 2.24 -3.03 7.50
CA LYS A 22 2.14 -4.18 6.59
C LYS A 22 1.27 -3.85 5.37
N LEU A 23 0.11 -3.25 5.58
CA LEU A 23 -0.81 -2.83 4.50
C LEU A 23 -0.16 -1.81 3.56
N ASP A 24 0.60 -0.86 4.10
CA ASP A 24 1.34 0.14 3.32
C ASP A 24 2.47 -0.50 2.51
N LYS A 25 3.21 -1.45 3.10
CA LYS A 25 4.30 -2.18 2.44
C LYS A 25 3.79 -3.04 1.28
N GLU A 26 2.66 -3.71 1.46
CA GLU A 26 2.04 -4.51 0.41
C GLU A 26 1.35 -3.66 -0.67
N GLY A 27 1.14 -2.36 -0.41
CA GLY A 27 0.57 -1.45 -1.41
C GLY A 27 -0.90 -1.72 -1.74
N ILE A 28 -1.60 -2.51 -0.91
CA ILE A 28 -3.01 -2.89 -1.12
C ILE A 28 -3.90 -1.67 -1.33
N MET A 29 -3.70 -0.61 -0.55
CA MET A 29 -4.47 0.63 -0.67
C MET A 29 -4.20 1.37 -1.99
N LYS A 30 -2.97 1.28 -2.54
CA LYS A 30 -2.65 1.86 -3.85
C LYS A 30 -3.27 1.05 -4.97
N ALA A 31 -3.19 -0.28 -4.90
CA ALA A 31 -3.81 -1.18 -5.87
C ALA A 31 -5.33 -0.98 -5.89
N ALA A 32 -5.98 -0.99 -4.73
CA ALA A 32 -7.43 -0.76 -4.62
C ALA A 32 -7.85 0.56 -5.29
N LYS A 33 -7.11 1.64 -5.08
CA LYS A 33 -7.37 2.93 -5.74
C LYS A 33 -7.17 2.89 -7.25
N ALA A 34 -6.12 2.22 -7.72
CA ALA A 34 -5.83 2.08 -9.16
C ALA A 34 -6.83 1.19 -9.91
N HIS A 35 -7.52 0.29 -9.19
CA HIS A 35 -8.53 -0.61 -9.75
C HIS A 35 -9.97 -0.09 -9.64
N ARG A 36 -10.19 1.11 -9.08
CA ARG A 36 -11.55 1.69 -8.94
C ARG A 36 -12.24 1.95 -10.28
N PHE A 37 -11.47 2.27 -11.31
CA PHE A 37 -11.97 2.56 -12.65
C PHE A 37 -10.98 2.05 -13.69
N TYR A 38 -11.46 1.90 -14.92
CA TYR A 38 -10.60 1.55 -16.04
C TYR A 38 -9.76 2.76 -16.45
N ASP A 39 -8.44 2.61 -16.35
CA ASP A 39 -7.48 3.51 -16.99
C ASP A 39 -6.95 2.90 -18.29
N LYS A 40 -6.92 3.72 -19.35
CA LYS A 40 -6.26 3.36 -20.62
C LYS A 40 -4.80 2.95 -20.36
N PRO A 41 -4.26 1.93 -21.07
CA PRO A 41 -2.89 1.45 -20.85
C PRO A 41 -1.81 2.54 -20.93
N SER A 42 -1.99 3.55 -21.80
CA SER A 42 -1.07 4.69 -21.90
C SER A 42 -1.05 5.56 -20.63
N VAL A 43 -2.21 5.74 -19.98
CA VAL A 43 -2.33 6.48 -18.71
C VAL A 43 -1.65 5.71 -17.59
N LYS A 44 -1.87 4.39 -17.52
CA LYS A 44 -1.20 3.50 -16.56
C LYS A 44 0.33 3.55 -16.72
N SER A 45 0.83 3.49 -17.95
CA SER A 45 2.27 3.57 -18.25
C SER A 45 2.88 4.91 -17.81
N ARG A 46 2.20 6.02 -18.13
CA ARG A 46 2.61 7.37 -17.70
C ARG A 46 2.63 7.52 -16.18
N ALA A 47 1.63 6.99 -15.48
CA ALA A 47 1.57 7.02 -14.01
C ALA A 47 2.71 6.22 -13.38
N LYS A 48 3.04 5.04 -13.94
CA LYS A 48 4.17 4.20 -13.51
C LYS A 48 5.51 4.94 -13.67
N ALA A 49 5.74 5.57 -14.81
CA ALA A 49 6.96 6.34 -15.06
C ALA A 49 7.10 7.53 -14.08
N LYS A 50 6.02 8.29 -13.85
CA LYS A 50 5.99 9.38 -12.86
C LYS A 50 6.29 8.89 -11.44
N ALA A 51 5.72 7.75 -11.04
CA ALA A 51 5.99 7.17 -9.73
C ALA A 51 7.46 6.75 -9.57
N ALA A 52 8.06 6.14 -10.59
CA ALA A 52 9.47 5.76 -10.57
C ALA A 52 10.41 6.97 -10.48
N LEU A 53 10.12 8.05 -11.21
CA LEU A 53 10.87 9.31 -11.12
C LEU A 53 10.80 9.93 -9.73
N LYS A 54 9.62 9.90 -9.08
CA LYS A 54 9.45 10.39 -7.72
C LYS A 54 10.26 9.57 -6.71
N HIS A 55 10.37 8.26 -6.89
CA HIS A 55 11.19 7.40 -6.04
C HIS A 55 12.70 7.59 -6.23
N LYS A 56 13.16 7.96 -7.44
CA LYS A 56 14.58 8.25 -7.70
C LYS A 56 15.07 9.59 -7.14
N LYS A 57 14.15 10.54 -6.90
CA LYS A 57 14.47 11.88 -6.40
C LYS A 57 14.63 11.96 -4.88
N ASN A 58 14.26 10.90 -4.17
CA ASN A 58 14.39 10.75 -2.73
C ASN A 58 15.51 9.75 -2.42
#